data_AF-A0A388PSG2-F1
#
_entry.id   AF-A0A388PSG2-F1
#
_cell.length_a   1.000
_cell.length_b   1.000
_cell.length_c   1.000
_cell.angle_alpha   90.00
_cell.angle_beta   90.00
_cell.angle_gamma   90.00
#
_symmetry.space_group_name_H-M   'P 1'
#
loop_
_entity.id
_entity.type
_entity.pdbx_description
1 polymer ?
#
loop_
_entity_poly.entity_id
_entity_poly.type
_entity_poly.pdbx_seq_one_letter_code
_entity_poly.pdbx_strand_id
1 'polypeptide(L)'
;MKPPSLIDADPLDTVLRQTHHRLMKTITYASARRRLAGLIESVQGGRKPVMITRRGVASVVLVDAGEFAAMSETIHLLCSSRNSARLRRGLVDFKAGKFRAL
;
A
#
# COMPACT_ATOMS: atom_id res chain seq x y z
N MET A 1 -8.65 -1.08 -21.34
CA MET A 1 -7.45 -0.68 -20.57
C MET A 1 -6.78 -1.95 -20.04
N LYS A 2 -5.60 -2.31 -20.56
CA LYS A 2 -4.84 -3.48 -20.09
C LYS A 2 -4.08 -3.06 -18.82
N PRO A 3 -4.14 -3.80 -17.70
CA PRO A 3 -3.37 -3.46 -16.51
C PRO A 3 -1.87 -3.48 -16.86
N PRO A 4 -1.07 -2.57 -16.29
CA PRO A 4 0.38 -2.49 -16.56
C PRO A 4 1.05 -3.84 -16.25
N SER A 5 1.97 -4.25 -17.11
CA SER A 5 2.67 -5.54 -17.08
C SER A 5 3.46 -5.73 -15.79
N LEU A 6 3.32 -6.93 -15.20
CA LEU A 6 3.88 -7.37 -13.92
C LEU A 6 5.41 -7.57 -13.88
N ILE A 7 6.16 -7.04 -14.84
CA ILE A 7 7.60 -7.37 -15.03
C ILE A 7 8.53 -6.28 -14.44
N ASP A 8 8.00 -5.09 -14.10
CA ASP A 8 8.81 -3.98 -13.56
C ASP A 8 8.71 -3.80 -12.02
N ALA A 9 8.15 -4.79 -11.31
CA ALA A 9 8.00 -4.68 -9.85
C ALA A 9 9.37 -4.84 -9.16
N ASP A 10 9.80 -3.80 -8.45
CA ASP A 10 10.92 -3.82 -7.51
C ASP A 10 10.82 -5.10 -6.62
N PRO A 11 11.93 -5.81 -6.33
CA PRO A 11 11.94 -6.89 -5.34
C PRO A 11 11.24 -6.50 -4.02
N LEU A 12 11.38 -5.25 -3.59
CA LEU A 12 10.67 -4.70 -2.43
C LEU A 12 9.16 -4.64 -2.65
N ASP A 13 8.70 -4.24 -3.83
CA ASP A 13 7.27 -4.24 -4.17
C ASP A 13 6.68 -5.66 -4.10
N THR A 14 7.43 -6.66 -4.56
CA THR A 14 6.99 -8.06 -4.52
C THR A 14 6.88 -8.56 -3.07
N VAL A 15 7.91 -8.30 -2.24
CA VAL A 15 7.92 -8.71 -0.82
C VAL A 15 6.85 -7.98 -0.01
N LEU A 16 6.67 -6.67 -0.22
CA LEU A 16 5.67 -5.87 0.46
C LEU A 16 4.25 -6.32 0.09
N ARG A 17 3.98 -6.56 -1.19
CA ARG A 17 2.70 -7.13 -1.65
C ARG A 17 2.42 -8.49 -1.03
N GLN A 18 3.41 -9.38 -1.05
CA GLN A 18 3.24 -10.77 -0.62
C GLN A 18 3.08 -10.90 0.90
N THR A 19 3.77 -10.05 1.67
CA THR A 19 3.66 -10.00 3.13
C THR A 19 2.31 -9.39 3.56
N HIS A 20 1.90 -8.28 2.95
CA HIS A 20 0.61 -7.65 3.26
C HIS A 20 -0.57 -8.57 2.94
N HIS A 21 -0.52 -9.28 1.82
CA HIS A 21 -1.59 -10.20 1.40
C HIS A 21 -1.74 -11.41 2.35
N ARG A 22 -0.67 -11.80 3.05
CA ARG A 22 -0.70 -12.86 4.08
C ARG A 22 -1.30 -12.42 5.41
N LEU A 23 -1.22 -11.13 5.75
CA LEU A 23 -1.68 -10.58 7.03
C LEU A 23 -3.12 -10.03 6.96
N MET A 24 -3.67 -9.85 5.76
CA MET A 24 -5.02 -9.34 5.54
C MET A 24 -6.08 -10.44 5.62
N LYS A 25 -7.16 -10.15 6.36
CA LYS A 25 -8.35 -11.01 6.36
C LYS A 25 -8.99 -10.97 4.98
N THR A 26 -9.17 -12.13 4.37
CA THR A 26 -9.80 -12.26 3.05
C THR A 26 -11.21 -12.83 3.16
N ILE A 27 -12.18 -12.20 2.52
CA ILE A 27 -13.58 -12.64 2.48
C ILE A 27 -14.13 -12.61 1.05
N THR A 28 -15.21 -13.35 0.81
CA THR A 28 -15.92 -13.32 -0.49
C THR A 28 -16.88 -12.14 -0.57
N TYR A 29 -17.18 -11.69 -1.79
CA TYR A 29 -18.18 -10.67 -2.07
C TYR A 29 -19.55 -10.97 -1.41
N ALA A 30 -20.01 -12.23 -1.48
CA ALA A 30 -21.27 -12.62 -0.87
C ALA A 30 -21.27 -12.46 0.66
N SER A 31 -20.15 -12.79 1.31
CA SER A 31 -19.97 -12.59 2.75
C SER A 31 -19.86 -11.11 3.12
N ALA A 32 -19.15 -10.33 2.31
CA ALA A 32 -19.03 -8.88 2.50
C ALA A 32 -20.40 -8.19 2.39
N ARG A 33 -21.17 -8.51 1.36
CA ARG A 33 -22.51 -7.95 1.14
C ARG A 33 -23.45 -8.20 2.33
N ARG A 34 -23.43 -9.40 2.93
CA ARG A 34 -24.28 -9.74 4.08
C ARG A 34 -23.87 -9.06 5.38
N ARG A 35 -22.60 -8.67 5.51
CA ARG A 35 -22.01 -8.22 6.80
C ARG A 35 -21.34 -6.85 6.69
N LEU A 36 -21.75 -6.03 5.72
CA LEU A 36 -21.03 -4.80 5.39
C LEU A 36 -20.93 -3.84 6.59
N ALA A 37 -22.02 -3.64 7.33
CA ALA A 37 -22.03 -2.76 8.50
C ALA A 37 -20.97 -3.18 9.55
N GLY A 38 -21.00 -4.45 9.98
CA GLY A 38 -20.01 -4.95 10.95
C GLY A 38 -18.57 -5.00 10.40
N LEU A 39 -18.39 -5.08 9.09
CA LEU A 39 -17.06 -4.93 8.48
C LEU A 39 -16.56 -3.48 8.55
N ILE A 40 -17.43 -2.50 8.31
CA ILE A 40 -17.10 -1.08 8.46
C ILE A 40 -16.70 -0.78 9.90
N GLU A 41 -17.50 -1.19 10.87
CA GLU A 41 -17.20 -1.01 12.30
C GLU A 41 -15.88 -1.69 12.69
N SER A 42 -15.65 -2.92 12.22
CA SER A 42 -14.42 -3.65 12.48
C SER A 42 -13.19 -2.95 11.89
N VAL A 43 -13.30 -2.34 10.72
CA VAL A 43 -12.19 -1.65 10.06
C VAL A 43 -11.91 -0.30 10.73
N GLN A 44 -12.96 0.44 11.12
CA GLN A 44 -12.83 1.69 11.86
C GLN A 44 -12.19 1.49 13.25
N GLY A 45 -12.64 0.50 14.02
CA GLY A 45 -12.14 0.24 15.37
C GLY A 45 -10.80 -0.49 15.41
N GLY A 46 -10.53 -1.37 14.44
CA GLY A 46 -9.34 -2.22 14.43
C GLY A 46 -8.20 -1.74 13.54
N ARG A 47 -8.43 -0.78 12.64
CA ARG A 47 -7.50 -0.32 11.58
C ARG A 47 -6.84 -1.45 10.78
N LYS A 48 -7.49 -2.61 10.67
CA LYS A 48 -7.01 -3.75 9.88
C LYS A 48 -7.74 -3.81 8.55
N PRO A 49 -7.06 -3.67 7.41
CA PRO A 49 -7.70 -3.76 6.10
C PRO A 49 -8.32 -5.15 5.86
N VAL A 50 -9.41 -5.19 5.11
CA VAL A 50 -10.10 -6.43 4.72
C VAL A 50 -10.13 -6.55 3.21
N MET A 51 -9.69 -7.69 2.69
CA MET A 51 -9.73 -7.96 1.26
C MET A 51 -11.01 -8.68 0.86
N ILE A 52 -11.67 -8.16 -0.18
CA ILE A 52 -12.89 -8.73 -0.74
C ILE A 52 -12.59 -9.32 -2.11
N THR A 53 -12.91 -10.60 -2.26
CA THR A 53 -12.71 -11.38 -3.48
C THR A 53 -14.02 -11.60 -4.21
N ARG A 54 -13.99 -11.61 -5.55
CA ARG A 54 -15.13 -12.00 -6.39
C ARG A 54 -14.65 -13.12 -7.32
N ARG A 55 -15.32 -14.27 -7.27
CA ARG A 55 -14.95 -15.46 -8.08
C ARG A 55 -13.49 -15.90 -7.88
N GLY A 56 -12.98 -15.81 -6.64
CA GLY A 56 -11.60 -16.20 -6.31
C GLY A 56 -10.51 -15.20 -6.69
N VAL A 57 -10.85 -14.10 -7.38
CA VAL A 57 -9.91 -13.02 -7.70
C VAL A 57 -10.07 -11.88 -6.69
N ALA A 58 -8.96 -11.40 -6.14
CA ALA A 58 -8.93 -10.22 -5.28
C ALA A 58 -9.46 -9.01 -6.07
N SER A 59 -10.57 -8.43 -5.60
CA SER A 59 -11.30 -7.42 -6.36
C SER A 59 -11.14 -6.04 -5.75
N VAL A 60 -11.22 -5.92 -4.42
CA VAL A 60 -11.14 -4.65 -3.69
C VAL A 60 -10.63 -4.86 -2.27
N VAL A 61 -10.12 -3.80 -1.64
CA VAL A 61 -9.75 -3.77 -0.22
C VAL A 61 -10.60 -2.70 0.47
N LEU A 62 -11.17 -3.05 1.63
CA LEU A 62 -11.84 -2.12 2.52
C LEU A 62 -10.84 -1.62 3.57
N VAL A 63 -10.72 -0.30 3.67
CA VAL A 63 -9.83 0.43 4.59
C VAL A 63 -10.61 1.51 5.31
N ASP A 64 -10.14 1.89 6.49
CA ASP A 64 -10.68 3.05 7.19
C ASP A 64 -10.37 4.31 6.38
N ALA A 65 -11.28 5.28 6.40
CA ALA A 65 -11.14 6.50 5.61
C ALA A 65 -9.99 7.37 6.11
N GLY A 66 -9.79 7.46 7.43
CA GLY A 66 -8.68 8.21 8.03
C GLY A 66 -7.34 7.54 7.75
N GLU A 67 -7.29 6.21 7.84
CA GLU A 67 -6.11 5.43 7.47
C GLU A 67 -5.76 5.61 5.98
N PHE A 68 -6.75 5.56 5.10
CA PHE A 68 -6.55 5.82 3.67
C PHE A 68 -6.05 7.25 3.40
N ALA A 69 -6.57 8.25 4.11
CA ALA A 69 -6.10 9.63 4.01
C ALA A 69 -4.64 9.76 4.44
N ALA A 70 -4.26 9.18 5.58
CA ALA A 70 -2.89 9.16 6.08
C ALA A 70 -1.93 8.43 5.14
N MET A 71 -2.35 7.30 4.56
CA MET A 71 -1.59 6.61 3.52
C MET A 71 -1.41 7.48 2.28
N SER A 72 -2.47 8.15 1.82
CA SER A 72 -2.43 9.01 0.64
C SER A 72 -1.51 10.22 0.85
N GLU A 73 -1.52 10.80 2.05
CA GLU A 73 -0.61 11.88 2.44
C GLU A 73 0.84 11.39 2.50
N THR A 74 1.08 10.24 3.11
CA THR A 74 2.42 9.62 3.17
C THR A 74 2.95 9.32 1.78
N ILE A 75 2.13 8.71 0.92
CA ILE A 75 2.46 8.48 -0.49
C ILE A 75 2.71 9.80 -1.20
N HIS A 76 1.89 10.82 -0.99
CA HIS A 76 2.09 12.15 -1.56
C HIS A 76 3.45 12.77 -1.15
N LEU A 77 3.83 12.65 0.13
CA LEU A 77 5.13 13.11 0.66
C LEU A 77 6.32 12.30 0.13
N LEU A 78 6.17 10.99 -0.05
CA LEU A 78 7.20 10.09 -0.58
C LEU A 78 7.32 10.18 -2.11
N CYS A 79 6.22 10.42 -2.82
CA CYS A 79 6.13 10.57 -4.28
C CYS A 79 6.36 12.00 -4.76
N SER A 80 6.53 12.97 -3.85
CA SER A 80 7.04 14.30 -4.17
C SER A 80 8.36 14.14 -4.95
N SER A 81 8.29 14.36 -6.26
CA SER A 81 9.39 14.19 -7.22
C SER A 81 10.63 15.00 -6.81
N ARG A 82 10.41 16.15 -6.18
CA ARG A 82 11.46 17.00 -5.60
C ARG A 82 12.15 16.32 -4.41
N ASN A 83 11.39 15.67 -3.51
CA ASN A 83 11.93 14.98 -2.34
C ASN A 83 12.62 13.67 -2.74
N SER A 84 12.01 12.88 -3.62
CA SER A 84 12.61 11.64 -4.16
C SER A 84 13.89 11.92 -4.94
N ALA A 85 13.92 12.96 -5.79
CA ALA A 85 15.14 13.39 -6.48
C ALA A 85 16.22 13.92 -5.55
N ARG A 86 15.84 14.46 -4.38
CA ARG A 86 16.78 14.93 -3.35
C ARG A 86 17.37 13.76 -2.56
N LEU A 87 16.55 12.79 -2.16
CA LEU A 87 17.00 11.55 -1.51
C LEU A 87 17.89 10.72 -2.44
N ARG A 88 17.51 10.57 -3.71
CA ARG A 88 18.33 9.88 -4.71
C ARG A 88 19.67 10.57 -4.94
N ARG A 89 19.69 11.91 -5.02
CA ARG A 89 20.95 12.68 -5.12
C ARG A 89 21.81 12.52 -3.88
N GLY A 90 21.25 12.68 -2.69
CA GLY A 90 21.97 12.49 -1.43
C GLY A 90 22.59 11.10 -1.29
N LEU A 91 21.91 10.06 -1.76
CA LEU A 91 22.44 8.69 -1.76
C LEU A 91 23.62 8.53 -2.75
N VAL A 92 23.53 9.14 -3.93
CA VAL A 92 24.63 9.16 -4.92
C VAL A 92 25.84 9.92 -4.36
N ASP A 93 25.61 11.10 -3.78
CA ASP A 93 26.66 11.92 -3.19
C ASP A 93 27.32 11.22 -2.00
N PHE A 94 26.55 10.56 -1.13
CA PHE A 94 27.08 9.76 -0.03
C PHE A 94 27.96 8.60 -0.52
N LYS A 95 27.51 7.82 -1.51
CA LYS A 95 28.30 6.74 -2.13
C LYS A 95 29.57 7.26 -2.82
N ALA A 96 29.54 8.49 -3.31
CA ALA A 96 30.69 9.17 -3.91
C ALA A 96 31.61 9.86 -2.87
N GLY A 97 31.35 9.70 -1.57
CA GLY A 97 32.12 10.34 -0.50
C GLY A 97 31.90 11.86 -0.39
N LYS A 98 30.89 12.41 -1.08
CA LYS A 98 30.55 13.84 -1.09
C LYS A 98 29.57 14.16 0.04
N PHE A 99 30.00 13.95 1.27
CA PHE A 99 29.25 14.39 2.44
C PHE A 99 30.18 15.16 3.38
N ARG A 100 29.61 16.16 4.05
CA ARG A 100 30.35 17.00 4.98
C ARG A 100 30.01 16.55 6.39
N ALA A 101 30.97 15.99 7.11
CA ALA A 101 30.84 15.78 8.55
C ALA A 101 30.85 17.15 9.23
N LEU A 102 29.86 17.38 10.11
CA LEU A 102 29.84 18.53 11.01
C LEU A 102 30.79 18.27 12.18
#